data_AF-A0A7W8K470-F1
#
_entry.id   AF-A0A7W8K470-F1
#
_cell.length_a   1.000
_cell.length_b   1.000
_cell.length_c   1.000
_cell.angle_alpha   90.00
_cell.angle_beta   90.00
_cell.angle_gamma   90.00
#
_symmetry.space_group_name_H-M   'P 1'
#
loop_
_entity.id
_entity.type
_entity.pdbx_description
1 polymer ?
#
loop_
_entity_poly.entity_id
_entity_poly.type
_entity_poly.pdbx_seq_one_letter_code
_entity_poly.pdbx_strand_id
1 'polypeptide(L)'
;MTVFDNDTAYRLAGELLKAIQSGDAAALAHFGINRAIAEEISEELVSSGDNLEQLTLPPYALAFQADRTGRVPFDSEEMQDEPQSKRLWCQLWSAGAATDLTLVADYAQNSLVFRLLETD
;
A
#
# COMPACT_ATOMS: atom_id res chain seq x y z
N MET A 1 21.60 10.12 -3.21
CA MET A 1 20.28 9.70 -3.69
C MET A 1 19.99 8.37 -3.04
N THR A 2 18.94 8.27 -2.22
CA THR A 2 18.47 6.98 -1.73
C THR A 2 17.96 6.22 -2.94
N VAL A 3 18.43 5.00 -3.16
CA VAL A 3 17.91 4.13 -4.22
C VAL A 3 16.53 3.68 -3.76
N PHE A 4 15.50 3.85 -4.59
CA PHE A 4 14.19 3.28 -4.30
C PHE A 4 14.21 1.79 -4.66
N ASP A 5 14.58 0.99 -3.66
CA ASP A 5 14.62 -0.47 -3.68
C ASP A 5 13.42 -1.08 -2.94
N ASN A 6 13.33 -2.41 -2.96
CA ASN A 6 12.24 -3.17 -2.33
C ASN A 6 12.15 -2.91 -0.82
N ASP A 7 13.28 -2.72 -0.14
CA ASP A 7 13.32 -2.43 1.30
C ASP A 7 12.72 -1.07 1.62
N THR A 8 13.11 -0.06 0.85
CA THR A 8 12.57 1.29 0.95
C THR A 8 11.08 1.31 0.65
N ALA A 9 10.66 0.63 -0.41
CA ALA A 9 9.27 0.50 -0.81
C ALA A 9 8.41 -0.16 0.27
N TYR A 10 8.84 -1.32 0.77
CA TYR A 10 8.14 -2.08 1.80
C TYR A 10 8.02 -1.29 3.10
N ARG A 11 9.09 -0.61 3.52
CA ARG A 11 9.06 0.27 4.70
C ARG A 11 8.04 1.40 4.53
N LEU A 12 8.06 2.12 3.41
CA LEU A 12 7.14 3.23 3.16
C LEU A 12 5.69 2.78 3.08
N ALA A 13 5.41 1.63 2.44
CA ALA A 13 4.08 1.03 2.44
C ALA A 13 3.61 0.68 3.86
N GLY A 14 4.52 0.24 4.72
CA GLY A 14 4.22 -0.06 6.12
C GLY A 14 3.93 1.19 6.95
N GLU A 15 4.61 2.30 6.65
CA GLU A 15 4.33 3.61 7.24
C GLU A 15 2.97 4.16 6.77
N LEU A 16 2.65 4.00 5.48
CA LEU A 16 1.35 4.33 4.91
C LEU A 16 0.21 3.54 5.58
N LEU A 17 0.34 2.22 5.67
CA LEU A 17 -0.68 1.38 6.33
C LEU A 17 -0.87 1.79 7.80
N LYS A 18 0.21 2.07 8.53
CA LYS A 18 0.12 2.56 9.91
C LYS A 18 -0.58 3.93 10.02
N ALA A 19 -0.37 4.82 9.06
CA ALA A 19 -1.07 6.11 9.01
C ALA A 19 -2.57 5.92 8.79
N ILE A 20 -2.96 4.99 7.90
CA ILE A 20 -4.36 4.63 7.68
C ILE A 20 -4.97 4.05 8.97
N GLN A 21 -4.28 3.11 9.62
CA GLN A 21 -4.74 2.47 10.85
C GLN A 21 -4.87 3.44 12.03
N SER A 22 -3.97 4.42 12.15
CA SER A 22 -4.03 5.38 13.25
C SER A 22 -5.14 6.43 13.07
N GLY A 23 -5.54 6.69 11.82
CA GLY A 23 -6.46 7.79 11.48
C GLY A 23 -5.89 9.18 11.79
N ASP A 24 -4.60 9.30 12.09
CA ASP A 24 -3.98 10.59 12.43
C ASP A 24 -3.91 11.49 11.20
N ALA A 25 -4.56 12.65 11.28
CA ALA A 25 -4.69 13.56 10.14
C ALA A 25 -3.33 14.05 9.59
N ALA A 26 -2.32 14.22 10.45
CA ALA A 26 -1.01 14.67 10.01
C ALA A 26 -0.24 13.54 9.30
N ALA A 27 -0.31 12.31 9.83
CA ALA A 27 0.26 11.13 9.20
C ALA A 27 -0.42 10.83 7.85
N LEU A 28 -1.75 10.92 7.77
CA LEU A 28 -2.50 10.75 6.53
C LEU A 28 -2.11 11.81 5.48
N ALA A 29 -2.01 13.08 5.89
CA ALA A 29 -1.62 14.16 4.99
C ALA A 29 -0.20 13.97 4.42
N HIS A 30 0.71 13.32 5.15
CA HIS A 30 2.05 12.99 4.65
C HIS A 30 2.01 12.10 3.39
N PHE A 31 1.00 11.24 3.28
CA PHE A 31 0.79 10.36 2.14
C PHE A 31 -0.23 10.91 1.12
N GLY A 32 -0.58 12.19 1.22
CA GLY A 32 -1.58 12.82 0.34
C GLY A 32 -3.03 12.42 0.63
N ILE A 33 -3.30 11.74 1.74
CA ILE A 33 -4.65 11.36 2.14
C ILE A 33 -5.30 12.57 2.83
N ASN A 34 -6.29 13.16 2.16
CA ASN A 34 -7.16 14.17 2.74
C ASN A 34 -8.42 13.51 3.33
N ARG A 35 -9.31 14.32 3.91
CA ARG A 35 -10.54 13.82 4.53
C ARG A 35 -11.43 13.01 3.58
N ALA A 36 -11.63 13.46 2.33
CA ALA A 36 -12.46 12.76 1.37
C ALA A 36 -11.86 11.39 1.02
N ILE A 37 -10.54 11.33 0.82
CA ILE A 37 -9.83 10.07 0.56
C ILE A 37 -9.91 9.14 1.78
N ALA A 38 -9.81 9.67 3.01
CA ALA A 38 -9.96 8.87 4.22
C ALA A 38 -11.38 8.28 4.37
N GLU A 39 -12.41 9.02 3.94
CA GLU A 39 -13.79 8.54 3.86
C GLU A 39 -13.91 7.42 2.81
N GLU A 40 -13.34 7.57 1.61
CA GLU A 40 -13.30 6.51 0.58
C GLU A 40 -12.59 5.24 1.05
N ILE A 41 -11.44 5.37 1.72
CA ILE A 41 -10.72 4.22 2.31
C ILE A 41 -11.62 3.48 3.31
N SER A 42 -12.37 4.22 4.13
CA SER A 42 -13.27 3.63 5.13
C SER A 42 -14.43 2.88 4.46
N GLU A 43 -14.98 3.41 3.37
CA GLU A 43 -16.04 2.75 2.59
C GLU A 43 -15.54 1.44 1.95
N GLU A 44 -14.34 1.42 1.39
CA GLU A 44 -13.76 0.21 0.80
C GLU A 44 -13.46 -0.88 1.85
N LEU A 45 -12.96 -0.48 3.02
CA LEU A 45 -12.75 -1.39 4.15
C LEU A 45 -14.06 -2.00 4.66
N VAL A 46 -15.14 -1.21 4.71
CA VAL A 46 -16.47 -1.72 5.05
C VAL A 46 -16.99 -2.68 3.98
N SER A 47 -16.77 -2.38 2.70
CA SER A 47 -17.19 -3.20 1.56
C SER A 47 -16.49 -4.57 1.54
N SER A 48 -15.18 -4.59 1.76
CA SER A 48 -14.37 -5.82 1.82
C SER A 48 -14.66 -6.68 3.05
N GLY A 49 -15.19 -6.09 4.13
CA GLY A 49 -15.41 -6.78 5.40
C GLY A 49 -14.13 -7.05 6.20
N ASP A 50 -13.00 -6.53 5.74
CA ASP A 50 -11.71 -6.63 6.43
C ASP A 50 -11.66 -5.69 7.63
N ASN A 51 -11.05 -6.17 8.72
CA ASN A 51 -10.81 -5.34 9.89
C ASN A 51 -9.49 -4.58 9.71
N LEU A 52 -9.58 -3.24 9.56
CA LEU A 52 -8.43 -2.36 9.40
C LEU A 52 -7.31 -2.59 10.42
N GLU A 53 -7.65 -2.83 11.69
CA GLU A 53 -6.65 -3.05 12.75
C GLU A 53 -5.88 -4.36 12.60
N GLN A 54 -6.42 -5.31 11.84
CA GLN A 54 -5.80 -6.61 11.57
C GLN A 54 -5.04 -6.66 10.25
N LEU A 55 -5.19 -5.63 9.41
CA LEU A 55 -4.48 -5.53 8.15
C LEU A 55 -2.99 -5.36 8.37
N THR A 56 -2.21 -6.07 7.57
CA THR A 56 -0.76 -6.10 7.58
C THR A 56 -0.24 -6.11 6.15
N LEU A 57 1.02 -5.75 5.97
CA LEU A 57 1.75 -6.09 4.74
C LEU A 57 1.96 -7.62 4.68
N PRO A 58 2.16 -8.19 3.47
CA PRO A 58 2.57 -9.59 3.34
C PRO A 58 3.85 -9.83 4.15
N PRO A 59 4.03 -10.99 4.78
CA PRO A 59 5.28 -11.32 5.46
C PRO A 59 6.46 -11.04 4.53
N TYR A 60 7.45 -10.28 4.98
CA TYR A 60 8.55 -9.82 4.12
C TYR A 60 9.24 -10.96 3.33
N ALA A 61 9.37 -12.14 3.94
CA ALA A 61 9.93 -13.33 3.30
C ALA A 61 9.11 -13.81 2.08
N LEU A 62 7.82 -13.49 2.00
CA LEU A 62 6.89 -13.87 0.94
C LEU A 62 6.49 -12.69 0.05
N ALA A 63 6.69 -11.44 0.50
CA ALA A 63 6.22 -10.23 -0.15
C ALA A 63 6.62 -10.13 -1.64
N PHE A 64 7.84 -10.53 -1.97
CA PHE A 64 8.40 -10.41 -3.32
C PHE A 64 8.43 -11.73 -4.10
N GLN A 65 7.76 -12.76 -3.60
CA GLN A 65 7.71 -14.08 -4.25
C GLN A 65 6.35 -14.26 -4.92
N ALA A 66 6.38 -14.61 -6.21
CA ALA A 66 5.16 -14.99 -6.91
C ALA A 66 4.51 -16.20 -6.24
N ASP A 67 3.21 -16.13 -6.02
CA ASP A 67 2.43 -17.25 -5.52
C ASP A 67 2.18 -18.31 -6.62
N ARG A 68 1.34 -19.30 -6.33
CA ARG A 68 1.01 -20.38 -7.29
C ARG A 68 0.27 -19.89 -8.53
N THR A 69 -0.32 -18.70 -8.49
CA THR A 69 -1.01 -18.05 -9.61
C THR A 69 -0.09 -17.14 -10.42
N GLY A 70 1.14 -16.92 -9.94
CA GLY A 70 2.09 -15.98 -10.54
C GLY A 70 1.96 -14.55 -10.02
N ARG A 71 1.02 -14.29 -9.10
CA ARG A 71 0.83 -12.97 -8.48
C ARG A 71 1.91 -12.72 -7.44
N VAL A 72 2.57 -11.57 -7.52
CA VAL A 72 3.52 -11.11 -6.49
C VAL A 72 2.74 -10.24 -5.50
N PRO A 73 2.75 -10.55 -4.17
CA PRO A 73 1.98 -9.80 -3.19
C PRO A 73 2.42 -8.34 -3.04
N PHE A 74 3.70 -8.06 -3.24
CA PHE A 74 4.27 -6.72 -3.20
C PHE A 74 5.13 -6.50 -4.44
N ASP A 75 4.68 -5.61 -5.32
CA ASP A 75 5.39 -5.30 -6.56
C ASP A 75 5.49 -3.79 -6.79
N SER A 76 6.46 -3.38 -7.61
CA SER A 76 6.65 -2.01 -8.01
C SER A 76 7.14 -1.90 -9.45
N GLU A 77 6.53 -1.04 -10.24
CA GLU A 77 6.91 -0.81 -11.64
C GLU A 77 7.19 0.67 -11.91
N GLU A 78 8.12 0.95 -12.84
CA GLU A 78 8.41 2.31 -13.29
C GLU A 78 7.22 2.89 -14.07
N MET A 79 6.88 4.14 -13.81
CA MET A 79 5.83 4.84 -14.54
C MET A 79 6.39 5.37 -15.85
N GLN A 80 5.78 4.99 -16.98
CA GLN A 80 6.29 5.30 -18.33
C GLN A 80 6.45 6.81 -18.61
N ASP A 81 5.58 7.64 -18.02
CA ASP A 81 5.52 9.07 -18.30
C ASP A 81 6.35 9.92 -17.32
N GLU A 82 6.89 9.33 -16.24
CA GLU A 82 7.63 10.05 -15.20
C GLU A 82 8.93 9.32 -14.81
N PRO A 83 10.08 9.77 -15.33
CA PRO A 83 11.37 9.21 -14.96
C PRO A 83 11.58 9.33 -13.44
N GLN A 84 11.97 8.21 -12.80
CA GLN A 84 12.17 8.07 -11.35
C GLN A 84 10.88 7.95 -10.51
N SER A 85 9.71 7.91 -11.15
CA SER A 85 8.46 7.56 -10.47
C SER A 85 8.17 6.06 -10.58
N LYS A 86 7.60 5.48 -9.54
CA LYS A 86 7.17 4.08 -9.51
C LYS A 86 5.78 3.95 -8.94
N ARG A 87 4.98 3.02 -9.47
CA ARG A 87 3.74 2.59 -8.85
C ARG A 87 3.99 1.32 -8.05
N LEU A 88 3.33 1.23 -6.90
CA LEU A 88 3.41 0.11 -5.97
C LEU A 88 2.04 -0.53 -5.85
N TRP A 89 2.03 -1.86 -5.80
CA TRP A 89 0.87 -2.66 -5.46
C TRP A 89 1.23 -3.57 -4.30
N CYS A 90 0.44 -3.50 -3.23
CA CYS A 90 0.62 -4.33 -2.06
C CYS A 90 -0.69 -5.01 -1.68
N GLN A 91 -0.80 -6.30 -1.92
CA GLN A 91 -1.89 -7.13 -1.41
C GLN A 91 -1.80 -7.19 0.12
N LEU A 92 -2.83 -6.74 0.81
CA LEU A 92 -2.89 -6.72 2.27
C LEU A 92 -3.23 -8.09 2.82
N TRP A 93 -2.81 -8.32 4.07
CA TRP A 93 -2.96 -9.59 4.76
C TRP A 93 -3.71 -9.37 6.07
N SER A 94 -4.59 -10.30 6.42
CA SER A 94 -5.32 -10.33 7.67
C SER A 94 -5.19 -11.71 8.30
N ALA A 95 -4.96 -11.76 9.63
CA ALA A 95 -4.80 -13.00 10.38
C ALA A 95 -3.80 -14.03 9.76
N GLY A 96 -2.77 -13.54 9.07
CA GLY A 96 -1.74 -14.37 8.45
C GLY A 96 -2.10 -14.97 7.08
N ALA A 97 -3.18 -14.51 6.44
CA ALA A 97 -3.57 -14.86 5.08
C ALA A 97 -3.71 -13.60 4.22
N ALA A 98 -3.47 -13.74 2.91
CA ALA A 98 -3.74 -12.69 1.94
C ALA A 98 -5.24 -12.39 1.87
N THR A 99 -5.60 -11.11 1.74
CA THR A 99 -6.98 -10.66 1.47
C THR A 99 -7.11 -10.21 0.02
N ASP A 100 -8.32 -9.87 -0.40
CA ASP A 100 -8.56 -9.35 -1.74
C ASP A 100 -8.21 -7.85 -1.86
N LEU A 101 -7.85 -7.19 -0.74
CA LEU A 101 -7.48 -5.78 -0.71
C LEU A 101 -6.06 -5.55 -1.25
N THR A 102 -5.94 -4.65 -2.22
CA THR A 102 -4.68 -4.14 -2.74
C THR A 102 -4.52 -2.66 -2.42
N LEU A 103 -3.46 -2.33 -1.70
CA LEU A 103 -3.01 -0.95 -1.46
C LEU A 103 -2.16 -0.48 -2.65
N VAL A 104 -2.61 0.58 -3.30
CA VAL A 104 -1.90 1.17 -4.45
C VAL A 104 -1.36 2.55 -4.07
N ALA A 105 -0.09 2.78 -4.37
CA ALA A 105 0.59 4.04 -4.08
C ALA A 105 1.62 4.38 -5.16
N ASP A 106 1.81 5.68 -5.40
CA ASP A 106 2.82 6.18 -6.33
C ASP A 106 3.99 6.76 -5.51
N TYR A 107 5.22 6.34 -5.83
CA TYR A 107 6.44 6.94 -5.35
C TYR A 107 6.96 7.93 -6.38
N ALA A 108 7.01 9.22 -6.02
CA ALA A 108 7.56 10.27 -6.86
C ALA A 108 8.24 11.33 -5.97
N GLN A 109 9.29 11.99 -6.48
CA GLN A 109 9.96 13.10 -5.77
C GLN A 109 10.40 12.77 -4.33
N ASN A 110 10.82 11.52 -4.07
CA ASN A 110 11.18 10.99 -2.76
C ASN A 110 10.04 10.87 -1.74
N SER A 111 8.78 10.89 -2.18
CA SER A 111 7.60 10.71 -1.32
C SER A 111 6.71 9.58 -1.85
N LEU A 112 6.06 8.87 -0.94
CA LEU A 112 5.00 7.93 -1.26
C LEU A 112 3.65 8.65 -1.17
N VAL A 113 2.79 8.48 -2.17
CA VAL A 113 1.47 9.09 -2.23
C VAL A 113 0.43 7.99 -2.43
N PHE A 114 -0.55 7.92 -1.52
CA PHE A 114 -1.67 7.00 -1.64
C PHE A 114 -2.45 7.27 -2.94
N ARG A 115 -2.86 6.20 -3.62
CA ARG A 115 -3.71 6.30 -4.81
C ARG A 115 -5.10 5.76 -4.55
N LEU A 116 -5.19 4.51 -4.09
CA LEU A 116 -6.44 3.86 -3.80
C LEU A 116 -6.22 2.59 -2.97
N LEU A 117 -7.33 2.11 -2.43
CA LEU A 117 -7.48 0.76 -1.91
C LEU A 117 -8.55 0.11 -2.81
N GLU A 118 -8.27 -1.05 -3.38
CA GLU A 118 -9.21 -1.77 -4.24
C GLU A 118 -9.31 -3.24 -3.85
N THR A 119 -10.43 -3.86 -4.22
CA THR A 119 -10.65 -5.30 -4.14
C THR A 119 -10.44 -5.94 -5.52
N ASP A 120 -9.56 -6.94 -5.61
CA ASP A 120 -9.29 -7.72 -6.84
C ASP A 120 -10.25 -8.90 -7.05
#